data_AF-A0A8S1S3I3-F1
#
_entry.id   AF-A0A8S1S3I3-F1
#
_cell.length_a   1.000
_cell.length_b   1.000
_cell.length_c   1.000
_cell.angle_alpha   90.00
_cell.angle_beta   90.00
_cell.angle_gamma   90.00
#
_symmetry.space_group_name_H-M   'P 1'
#
loop_
_entity.id
_entity.type
_entity.pdbx_description
1 polymer ?
#
loop_
_entity_poly.entity_id
_entity_poly.type
_entity_poly.pdbx_seq_one_letter_code
_entity_poly.pdbx_strand_id
1 'polypeptide(L)'
;MSQFQRMNRKLDEGWKLTTMVCECKATLLIFLENRNLYCPKCDIITQDQVILDQDSQDTKIKTNQNGSESKPEIIQKKNSKDYDSDDFYFGDQVEDFNQRFFQNKAAADEASKKIGQLLLQGWTMLGESCIVCLQPIMKSKQGLRLCVQCNKEERTGQPKVQEKRILFKWLSNNSSNKIFKFNKKNKLVNLHINHNQNRKQITLNMIYLIQLDLKKMLKYQLHLS
;
A
#
# COMPACT_ATOMS: atom_id res chain seq x y z
N MET A 1 -13.64 -10.90 -16.51
CA MET A 1 -12.30 -11.38 -16.12
C MET A 1 -11.62 -10.27 -15.33
N SER A 2 -11.08 -10.55 -14.14
CA SER A 2 -10.46 -9.52 -13.30
C SER A 2 -9.13 -9.02 -13.89
N GLN A 3 -8.70 -7.81 -13.51
CA GLN A 3 -7.40 -7.25 -13.94
C GLN A 3 -6.24 -8.21 -13.62
N PHE A 4 -6.29 -8.83 -12.43
CA PHE A 4 -5.26 -9.78 -11.99
C PHE A 4 -5.22 -11.04 -12.86
N GLN A 5 -6.39 -11.58 -13.25
CA GLN A 5 -6.46 -12.73 -14.15
C GLN A 5 -5.87 -12.40 -15.53
N ARG A 6 -6.16 -11.20 -16.07
CA ARG A 6 -5.62 -10.76 -17.37
C ARG A 6 -4.10 -10.60 -17.32
N MET A 7 -3.59 -10.07 -16.21
CA MET A 7 -2.16 -9.90 -15.98
C MET A 7 -1.44 -11.26 -15.89
N ASN A 8 -1.94 -12.19 -15.07
CA ASN A 8 -1.32 -13.52 -14.94
C ASN A 8 -1.29 -14.28 -16.26
N ARG A 9 -2.40 -14.26 -17.02
CA ARG A 9 -2.44 -14.87 -18.34
C ARG A 9 -1.32 -14.36 -19.27
N LYS A 10 -1.03 -13.06 -19.24
CA LYS A 10 0.04 -12.46 -20.06
C LYS A 10 1.42 -12.81 -19.54
N LEU A 11 1.61 -12.90 -18.23
CA LEU A 11 2.86 -13.40 -17.64
C LEU A 11 3.11 -14.85 -18.08
N ASP A 12 2.08 -15.70 -18.13
CA ASP A 12 2.17 -17.08 -18.62
C ASP A 12 2.51 -17.14 -20.13
N GLU A 13 2.09 -16.13 -20.89
CA GLU A 13 2.46 -15.93 -22.30
C GLU A 13 3.89 -15.35 -22.49
N GLY A 14 4.67 -15.20 -21.41
CA GLY A 14 6.06 -14.73 -21.45
C GLY A 14 6.25 -13.21 -21.39
N TRP A 15 5.20 -12.45 -21.10
CA TRP A 15 5.31 -11.00 -20.86
C TRP A 15 6.02 -10.71 -19.53
N LYS A 16 6.73 -9.59 -19.45
CA LYS A 16 7.44 -9.16 -18.23
C LYS A 16 6.85 -7.87 -17.67
N LEU A 17 6.91 -7.70 -16.35
CA LEU A 17 6.54 -6.45 -15.69
C LEU A 17 7.59 -5.38 -15.98
N THR A 18 7.14 -4.17 -16.29
CA THR A 18 8.01 -2.99 -16.39
C THR A 18 7.63 -1.97 -15.31
N THR A 19 8.56 -1.07 -15.00
CA THR A 19 8.34 0.06 -14.10
C THR A 19 7.50 1.16 -14.74
N MET A 20 7.26 1.10 -16.06
CA MET A 20 6.42 2.06 -16.76
C MET A 20 4.95 1.92 -16.35
N VAL A 21 4.26 3.07 -16.29
CA VAL A 21 2.89 3.17 -15.80
C VAL A 21 2.02 3.73 -16.92
N CYS A 22 0.90 3.06 -17.20
CA CYS A 22 -0.11 3.54 -18.13
C CYS A 22 -0.82 4.77 -17.56
N GLU A 23 -1.34 5.65 -18.41
CA GLU A 23 -2.15 6.82 -18.01
C GLU A 23 -3.36 6.44 -17.13
N CYS A 24 -3.88 5.21 -17.26
CA CYS A 24 -4.92 4.69 -16.38
C CYS A 24 -4.45 4.30 -14.96
N LYS A 25 -3.25 4.75 -14.57
CA LYS A 25 -2.56 4.51 -13.28
C LYS A 25 -2.39 3.03 -12.96
N ALA A 26 -2.06 2.26 -13.98
CA ALA A 26 -1.83 0.83 -13.88
C ALA A 26 -0.43 0.49 -14.39
N THR A 27 0.22 -0.49 -13.77
CA THR A 27 1.52 -1.02 -14.20
C THR A 27 1.41 -1.61 -15.60
N LEU A 28 2.40 -1.33 -16.45
CA LEU A 28 2.52 -1.88 -17.79
C LEU A 28 3.28 -3.22 -17.77
N LEU A 29 2.94 -4.07 -18.75
CA LEU A 29 3.71 -5.25 -19.13
C LEU A 29 4.44 -4.95 -20.43
N ILE A 30 5.59 -5.59 -20.65
CA ILE A 30 6.36 -5.53 -21.90
C ILE A 30 6.58 -6.93 -22.46
N PHE A 31 6.44 -7.08 -23.77
CA PHE A 31 6.82 -8.29 -24.49
C PHE A 31 8.21 -8.13 -25.07
N LEU A 32 9.15 -8.98 -24.63
CA LEU A 32 10.57 -8.83 -24.98
C LEU A 32 10.85 -8.94 -26.47
N GLU A 33 10.17 -9.84 -27.18
CA GLU A 33 10.45 -10.10 -28.59
C GLU A 33 10.08 -8.92 -29.49
N ASN A 34 8.96 -8.25 -29.19
CA ASN A 34 8.39 -7.23 -30.07
C ASN A 34 8.40 -5.81 -29.47
N ARG A 35 8.94 -5.63 -28.26
CA ARG A 35 8.91 -4.38 -27.47
C ARG A 35 7.51 -3.76 -27.33
N ASN A 36 6.47 -4.59 -27.45
CA ASN A 36 5.10 -4.14 -27.27
C ASN A 36 4.84 -3.93 -25.78
N LEU A 37 4.23 -2.81 -25.42
CA LEU A 37 3.71 -2.55 -24.08
C LEU A 37 2.24 -2.94 -24.04
N TYR A 38 1.81 -3.56 -22.95
CA TYR A 38 0.43 -3.96 -22.73
C TYR A 38 -0.04 -3.51 -21.35
N CYS A 39 -1.19 -2.85 -21.31
CA CYS A 39 -1.83 -2.47 -20.05
C CYS A 39 -2.94 -3.46 -19.68
N PRO A 40 -2.85 -4.22 -18.57
CA PRO A 40 -3.87 -5.20 -18.19
C PRO A 40 -5.21 -4.58 -17.78
N LYS A 41 -5.21 -3.29 -17.44
CA LYS A 41 -6.42 -2.53 -17.07
C LYS A 41 -7.12 -1.96 -18.30
N CYS A 42 -6.36 -1.35 -19.19
CA CYS A 42 -6.87 -0.67 -20.36
C CYS A 42 -7.05 -1.61 -21.57
N ASP A 43 -6.39 -2.78 -21.57
CA ASP A 43 -6.41 -3.76 -22.67
C ASP A 43 -5.87 -3.17 -23.99
N ILE A 44 -4.94 -2.22 -23.87
CA ILE A 44 -4.32 -1.50 -24.98
C ILE A 44 -2.89 -2.00 -25.14
N ILE A 45 -2.50 -2.26 -26.38
CA ILE A 45 -1.12 -2.52 -26.78
C ILE A 45 -0.56 -1.25 -27.41
N THR A 46 0.51 -0.71 -26.84
CA THR A 46 1.25 0.44 -27.40
C THR A 46 2.62 -0.02 -27.86
N GLN A 47 3.01 0.36 -29.08
CA GLN A 47 4.38 0.24 -29.54
C GLN A 47 5.11 1.49 -29.08
N ASP A 48 6.08 1.32 -28.21
CA ASP A 48 6.94 2.41 -27.81
C ASP A 48 8.28 2.29 -28.54
N GLN A 49 8.79 3.40 -29.06
CA GLN A 49 10.12 3.45 -29.67
C GLN A 49 11.22 3.59 -28.61
N VAL A 50 10.95 3.18 -27.37
CA VAL A 50 11.89 3.32 -26.27
C VAL A 50 13.14 2.49 -26.58
N ILE A 51 14.25 3.22 -26.68
CA ILE A 51 15.61 2.73 -26.69
C ILE A 51 15.82 2.07 -25.33
N LEU A 52 15.44 0.81 -25.19
CA LEU A 52 15.89 -0.02 -24.10
C LEU A 52 17.38 -0.26 -24.32
N ASP A 53 18.20 0.34 -23.46
CA ASP A 53 19.61 0.05 -23.35
C ASP A 53 19.77 -1.47 -23.19
N GLN A 54 20.27 -2.10 -24.25
CA GLN A 54 20.48 -3.53 -24.29
C GLN A 54 21.71 -3.87 -23.46
N ASP A 55 21.49 -4.13 -22.17
CA ASP A 55 22.45 -4.86 -21.36
C ASP A 55 22.58 -6.30 -21.90
N SER A 56 23.49 -6.42 -22.86
CA SER A 56 24.13 -7.64 -23.35
C SER A 56 24.94 -8.25 -22.17
N GLN A 57 25.09 -9.55 -21.92
CA GLN A 57 25.08 -10.72 -22.79
C GLN A 57 24.63 -11.99 -22.06
N ASP A 58 24.19 -12.92 -22.90
CA ASP A 58 23.90 -14.33 -22.68
C ASP A 58 24.93 -15.10 -21.84
N THR A 59 24.44 -15.83 -20.83
CA THR A 59 25.15 -17.00 -20.29
C THR A 59 24.49 -18.25 -20.87
N LYS A 60 25.15 -18.89 -21.83
CA LYS A 60 24.77 -20.23 -22.35
C LYS A 60 24.82 -21.24 -21.20
N ILE A 61 23.67 -21.69 -20.71
CA ILE A 61 23.55 -22.82 -19.79
C ILE A 61 23.65 -24.10 -20.63
N LYS A 62 24.79 -24.79 -20.55
CA LYS A 62 24.88 -26.20 -20.97
C LYS A 62 24.36 -27.08 -19.83
N THR A 63 23.26 -27.79 -20.09
CA THR A 63 22.73 -28.83 -19.22
C THR A 63 23.59 -30.08 -19.36
N ASN A 64 24.29 -30.47 -18.30
CA ASN A 64 24.82 -31.83 -18.15
C ASN A 64 24.13 -32.47 -16.95
N GLN A 65 23.37 -33.52 -17.22
CA GLN A 65 22.85 -34.44 -16.22
C GLN A 65 24.01 -35.31 -15.72
N ASN A 66 24.20 -35.39 -14.42
CA ASN A 66 24.54 -36.62 -13.68
C ASN A 66 24.50 -36.34 -12.17
N GLY A 67 23.78 -37.20 -11.45
CA GLY A 67 23.55 -37.06 -10.02
C GLY A 67 24.73 -37.48 -9.16
N SER A 68 24.86 -36.81 -8.01
CA SER A 68 25.17 -37.43 -6.72
C SER A 68 24.99 -36.39 -5.62
N GLU A 69 24.35 -36.80 -4.53
CA GLU A 69 24.05 -35.96 -3.37
C GLU A 69 25.34 -35.46 -2.73
N SER A 70 25.54 -34.13 -2.73
CA SER A 70 26.50 -33.50 -1.84
C SER A 70 26.03 -32.10 -1.42
N LYS A 71 26.33 -31.84 -0.14
CA LYS A 71 26.07 -30.69 0.72
C LYS A 71 26.21 -29.33 0.00
N PRO A 72 25.28 -28.37 0.18
CA PRO A 72 25.34 -27.09 -0.51
C PRO A 72 26.43 -26.20 0.08
N GLU A 73 27.51 -26.01 -0.69
CA GLU A 73 28.54 -25.01 -0.43
C GLU A 73 28.14 -23.71 -1.13
N ILE A 74 27.99 -22.63 -0.35
CA ILE A 74 27.53 -21.31 -0.83
C ILE A 74 28.67 -20.66 -1.61
N ILE A 75 28.65 -20.84 -2.94
CA ILE A 75 29.55 -20.14 -3.86
C ILE A 75 29.10 -18.68 -3.97
N GLN A 76 29.79 -17.79 -3.26
CA GLN A 76 29.67 -16.34 -3.45
C GLN A 76 30.35 -15.95 -4.78
N LYS A 77 29.58 -15.93 -5.88
CA LYS A 77 30.04 -15.31 -7.13
C LYS A 77 30.07 -13.80 -6.94
N LYS A 78 31.28 -13.25 -6.77
CA LYS A 78 31.53 -11.80 -6.84
C LYS A 78 31.47 -11.37 -8.30
N ASN A 79 30.34 -10.81 -8.73
CA ASN A 79 30.25 -10.10 -10.00
C ASN A 79 30.72 -8.67 -9.79
N SER A 80 31.99 -8.39 -10.06
CA SER A 80 32.50 -7.02 -10.24
C SER A 80 32.14 -6.56 -11.64
N LYS A 81 31.08 -5.77 -11.77
CA LYS A 81 30.88 -4.94 -12.96
C LYS A 81 31.44 -3.56 -12.64
N ASP A 82 32.49 -3.21 -13.38
CA ASP A 82 33.09 -1.88 -13.41
C ASP A 82 32.09 -0.95 -14.10
N TYR A 83 31.40 -0.13 -13.31
CA TYR A 83 30.55 0.95 -13.80
C TYR A 83 31.40 2.23 -13.84
N ASP A 84 31.69 2.72 -15.04
CA ASP A 84 32.25 4.06 -15.25
C ASP A 84 31.23 5.10 -14.76
N SER A 85 31.59 5.79 -13.68
CA SER A 85 30.76 6.76 -12.99
C SER A 85 30.99 8.15 -13.56
N ASP A 86 30.15 8.58 -14.50
CA ASP A 86 29.99 10.01 -14.77
C ASP A 86 29.08 10.62 -13.69
N ASP A 87 29.73 11.43 -12.86
CA ASP A 87 29.32 12.05 -11.61
C ASP A 87 27.97 12.79 -11.64
N PHE A 88 26.92 12.14 -11.12
CA PHE A 88 25.82 12.85 -10.49
C PHE A 88 26.03 12.80 -8.96
N TYR A 89 26.73 13.81 -8.45
CA TYR A 89 27.08 13.96 -7.04
C TYR A 89 25.82 14.22 -6.20
N PHE A 90 25.06 13.18 -5.86
CA PHE A 90 24.06 13.17 -4.77
C PHE A 90 24.75 13.01 -3.39
N GLY A 91 25.93 13.61 -3.24
CA GLY A 91 26.75 13.54 -2.02
C GLY A 91 26.16 14.43 -0.94
N ASP A 92 25.28 13.85 -0.12
CA ASP A 92 25.12 14.13 1.33
C ASP A 92 23.83 13.51 1.91
N GLN A 93 22.88 13.03 1.08
CA GLN A 93 21.62 12.44 1.57
C GLN A 93 21.60 10.90 1.60
N VAL A 94 22.60 10.23 1.02
CA VAL A 94 22.58 8.77 0.84
C VAL A 94 23.01 8.03 2.11
N GLU A 95 23.86 8.63 2.94
CA GLU A 95 24.38 7.97 4.15
C GLU A 95 23.31 7.77 5.23
N ASP A 96 22.44 8.77 5.46
CA ASP A 96 21.34 8.67 6.44
C ASP A 96 20.26 7.67 5.97
N PHE A 97 20.04 7.55 4.64
CA PHE A 97 19.08 6.58 4.11
C PHE A 97 19.55 5.13 4.32
N ASN A 98 20.81 4.84 4.00
CA ASN A 98 21.39 3.50 4.17
C ASN A 98 21.37 3.09 5.64
N GLN A 99 21.73 3.98 6.56
CA GLN A 99 21.79 3.64 7.99
C GLN A 99 20.41 3.28 8.56
N ARG A 100 19.36 4.01 8.17
CA ARG A 100 17.97 3.69 8.56
C ARG A 100 17.49 2.38 7.95
N PHE A 101 17.87 2.11 6.70
CA PHE A 101 17.52 0.86 6.03
C PHE A 101 18.11 -0.36 6.75
N PHE A 102 19.39 -0.30 7.12
CA PHE A 102 20.06 -1.39 7.84
C PHE A 102 19.50 -1.60 9.26
N GLN A 103 19.20 -0.52 9.99
CA GLN A 103 18.58 -0.61 11.31
C GLN A 103 17.18 -1.26 11.24
N ASN A 104 16.38 -0.90 10.24
CA ASN A 104 15.07 -1.49 10.02
C ASN A 104 15.14 -2.98 9.65
N LYS A 105 16.18 -3.38 8.90
CA LYS A 105 16.37 -4.79 8.52
C LYS A 105 16.64 -5.67 9.74
N ALA A 106 17.55 -5.28 10.63
CA ALA A 106 17.85 -6.06 11.83
C ALA A 106 16.62 -6.23 12.73
N ALA A 107 15.82 -5.17 12.89
CA ALA A 107 14.57 -5.24 13.66
C ALA A 107 13.51 -6.13 12.97
N ALA A 108 13.44 -6.12 11.64
CA ALA A 108 12.54 -6.97 10.87
C ALA A 108 12.93 -8.46 10.95
N ASP A 109 14.23 -8.76 10.91
CA ASP A 109 14.76 -10.12 11.05
C ASP A 109 14.48 -10.66 12.47
N GLU A 110 14.66 -9.84 13.49
CA GLU A 110 14.34 -10.19 14.89
C GLU A 110 12.84 -10.46 15.07
N ALA A 111 11.98 -9.59 14.52
CA ALA A 111 10.53 -9.77 14.55
C ALA A 111 10.12 -11.08 13.84
N SER A 112 10.71 -11.37 12.68
CA SER A 112 10.45 -12.60 11.93
C SER A 112 10.82 -13.86 12.72
N LYS A 113 11.96 -13.84 13.44
CA LYS A 113 12.37 -14.94 14.31
C LYS A 113 11.38 -15.16 15.46
N LYS A 114 10.93 -14.09 16.12
CA LYS A 114 9.93 -14.17 17.21
C LYS A 114 8.56 -14.64 16.69
N ILE A 115 8.13 -14.20 15.51
CA ILE A 115 6.91 -14.70 14.85
C ILE A 115 7.02 -16.22 14.70
N GLY A 116 8.12 -16.72 14.13
CA GLY A 116 8.34 -18.16 13.95
C GLY A 116 8.27 -18.93 15.27
N GLN A 117 8.91 -18.43 16.32
CA GLN A 117 8.86 -19.04 17.66
C GLN A 117 7.44 -19.11 18.23
N LEU A 118 6.67 -18.03 18.14
CA LEU A 118 5.28 -17.98 18.62
C LEU A 118 4.37 -18.92 17.83
N LEU A 119 4.53 -18.99 16.50
CA LEU A 119 3.79 -19.93 15.65
C LEU A 119 4.06 -21.39 16.05
N LEU A 120 5.33 -21.75 16.32
CA LEU A 120 5.70 -23.09 16.79
C LEU A 120 5.11 -23.42 18.17
N GLN A 121 4.91 -22.42 19.03
CA GLN A 121 4.19 -22.56 20.31
C GLN A 121 2.66 -22.66 20.14
N GLY A 122 2.15 -22.58 18.91
CA GLY A 122 0.72 -22.66 18.60
C GLY A 122 -0.03 -21.34 18.79
N TRP A 123 0.67 -20.20 18.76
CA TRP A 123 0.01 -18.89 18.63
C TRP A 123 -0.47 -18.69 17.20
N THR A 124 -1.48 -17.85 17.02
CA THR A 124 -2.07 -17.50 15.73
C THR A 124 -1.83 -16.03 15.42
N MET A 125 -1.34 -15.70 14.23
CA MET A 125 -1.20 -14.33 13.77
C MET A 125 -2.58 -13.72 13.46
N LEU A 126 -2.84 -12.51 13.96
CA LEU A 126 -4.04 -11.75 13.66
C LEU A 126 -3.81 -10.82 12.46
N GLY A 127 -4.87 -10.50 11.71
CA GLY A 127 -4.84 -9.47 10.65
C GLY A 127 -4.77 -8.04 11.19
N GLU A 128 -4.18 -7.84 12.36
CA GLU A 128 -4.08 -6.57 13.07
C GLU A 128 -2.61 -6.26 13.37
N SER A 129 -2.23 -4.98 13.30
CA SER A 129 -0.88 -4.49 13.58
C SER A 129 -0.85 -3.61 14.82
N CYS A 130 0.27 -3.62 15.53
CA CYS A 130 0.51 -2.75 16.68
C CYS A 130 0.56 -1.28 16.27
N ILE A 131 -0.18 -0.40 16.95
CA ILE A 131 -0.17 1.05 16.66
C ILE A 131 1.18 1.74 16.90
N VAL A 132 2.08 1.12 17.67
CA VAL A 132 3.36 1.71 18.07
C VAL A 132 4.48 1.35 17.10
N CYS A 133 4.62 0.06 16.77
CA CYS A 133 5.71 -0.44 15.94
C CYS A 133 5.27 -1.04 14.60
N LEU A 134 3.96 -1.08 14.32
CA LEU A 134 3.34 -1.63 13.11
C LEU A 134 3.59 -3.12 12.85
N GLN A 135 4.23 -3.84 13.78
CA GLN A 135 4.42 -5.29 13.72
C GLN A 135 3.11 -6.04 13.99
N PRO A 136 2.93 -7.26 13.44
CA PRO A 136 1.70 -8.02 13.60
C PRO A 136 1.44 -8.42 15.06
N ILE A 137 0.16 -8.58 15.39
CA ILE A 137 -0.29 -9.03 16.71
C ILE A 137 -0.57 -10.53 16.67
N MET A 138 -0.10 -11.26 17.69
CA MET A 138 -0.27 -12.70 17.83
C MET A 138 -1.28 -13.00 18.95
N LYS A 139 -2.06 -14.07 18.79
CA LYS A 139 -3.04 -14.55 19.77
C LYS A 139 -2.68 -15.96 20.26
N SER A 140 -2.59 -16.14 21.56
CA SER A 140 -2.40 -17.45 22.20
C SER A 140 -3.68 -18.27 22.17
N LYS A 141 -3.57 -19.60 22.33
CA LYS A 141 -4.71 -20.50 22.53
C LYS A 141 -5.59 -20.10 23.73
N GLN A 142 -4.99 -19.46 24.73
CA GLN A 142 -5.70 -18.93 25.91
C GLN A 142 -6.42 -17.60 25.65
N GLY A 143 -6.28 -17.03 24.45
CA GLY A 143 -6.91 -15.77 24.07
C GLY A 143 -6.08 -14.50 24.30
N LEU A 144 -4.90 -14.62 24.91
CA LEU A 144 -3.97 -13.49 25.10
C LEU A 144 -3.50 -12.94 23.76
N ARG A 145 -3.53 -11.61 23.59
CA ARG A 145 -3.06 -10.91 22.39
C ARG A 145 -1.78 -10.14 22.71
N LEU A 146 -0.74 -10.33 21.92
CA LEU A 146 0.57 -9.73 22.17
C LEU A 146 1.21 -9.24 20.86
N CYS A 147 1.77 -8.04 20.89
CA CYS A 147 2.62 -7.53 19.81
C CYS A 147 3.99 -8.22 19.85
N VAL A 148 4.44 -8.74 18.71
CA VAL A 148 5.68 -9.52 18.63
C VAL A 148 6.93 -8.73 19.05
N GLN A 149 7.03 -7.46 18.64
CA GLN A 149 8.22 -6.66 18.95
C GLN A 149 8.14 -5.97 20.31
N CYS A 150 6.96 -5.42 20.66
CA CYS A 150 6.80 -4.68 21.91
C CYS A 150 6.56 -5.56 23.15
N ASN A 151 6.17 -6.83 22.99
CA ASN A 151 5.70 -7.71 24.06
C ASN A 151 4.60 -7.09 24.95
N LYS A 152 3.85 -6.11 24.42
CA LYS A 152 2.73 -5.49 25.12
C LYS A 152 1.47 -6.28 24.85
N GLU A 153 0.77 -6.65 25.92
CA GLU A 153 -0.54 -7.27 25.84
C GLU A 153 -1.59 -6.26 25.40
N GLU A 154 -2.37 -6.61 24.39
CA GLU A 154 -3.47 -5.78 23.91
C GLU A 154 -4.76 -6.26 24.56
N ARG A 155 -5.34 -5.45 25.45
CA ARG A 155 -6.59 -5.78 26.12
C ARG A 155 -7.71 -5.85 25.09
N THR A 156 -8.23 -7.06 24.84
CA THR A 156 -9.46 -7.30 24.08
C THR A 156 -10.63 -6.63 24.81
N GLY A 157 -10.98 -5.40 24.41
CA GLY A 157 -12.10 -4.71 25.05
C GLY A 157 -12.62 -3.47 24.32
N GLN A 158 -12.01 -3.07 23.21
CA GLN A 158 -12.57 -2.01 22.38
C GLN A 158 -12.77 -2.53 20.97
N PRO A 159 -14.01 -2.83 20.54
CA PRO A 159 -14.30 -2.89 19.11
C PRO A 159 -13.75 -1.60 18.49
N LYS A 160 -12.97 -1.72 17.41
CA LYS A 160 -12.35 -0.58 16.73
C LYS A 160 -13.44 0.34 16.17
N VAL A 161 -13.93 1.28 17.00
CA VAL A 161 -14.61 2.52 16.57
C VAL A 161 -13.55 3.49 16.01
N GLN A 162 -12.62 3.00 15.20
CA GLN A 162 -11.52 3.81 14.66
C GLN A 162 -11.81 4.37 13.27
N GLU A 163 -12.85 3.87 12.58
CA GLU A 163 -13.27 4.46 11.32
C GLU A 163 -13.95 5.83 11.51
N LYS A 164 -14.52 6.12 12.70
CA LYS A 164 -15.17 7.41 12.99
C LYS A 164 -14.23 8.49 13.53
N ARG A 165 -13.10 8.13 14.17
CA ARG A 165 -12.17 9.12 14.78
C ARG A 165 -11.17 9.71 13.79
N ILE A 166 -10.71 8.93 12.79
CA ILE A 166 -9.87 9.49 11.72
C ILE A 166 -10.70 10.46 10.86
N LEU A 167 -11.98 10.14 10.62
CA LEU A 167 -12.92 11.06 9.96
C LEU A 167 -13.12 12.36 10.76
N PHE A 168 -13.32 12.28 12.08
CA PHE A 168 -13.49 13.47 12.93
C PHE A 168 -12.25 14.34 13.04
N LYS A 169 -11.05 13.75 13.14
CA LYS A 169 -9.77 14.49 13.27
C LYS A 169 -9.31 15.08 11.94
N TRP A 170 -9.65 14.46 10.81
CA TRP A 170 -9.47 15.02 9.47
C TRP A 170 -10.47 16.17 9.21
N LEU A 171 -11.75 16.00 9.59
CA LEU A 171 -12.77 17.06 9.49
C LEU A 171 -12.44 18.28 10.36
N SER A 172 -11.83 18.10 11.53
CA SER A 172 -11.42 19.21 12.39
C SER A 172 -10.19 19.96 11.89
N ASN A 173 -9.24 19.28 11.24
CA ASN A 173 -7.98 19.90 10.80
C ASN A 173 -8.05 20.55 9.41
N ASN A 174 -9.07 20.24 8.60
CA ASN A 174 -9.33 20.94 7.33
C ASN A 174 -10.33 22.09 7.46
N SER A 175 -10.77 22.42 8.67
CA SER A 175 -11.67 23.55 8.95
C SER A 175 -10.89 24.78 9.43
N SER A 176 -9.89 25.22 8.65
CA SER A 176 -9.42 26.60 8.75
C SER A 176 -10.42 27.49 7.99
N ASN A 177 -11.14 28.30 8.78
CA ASN A 177 -12.07 29.37 8.38
C ASN A 177 -13.53 28.97 8.10
N LYS A 178 -14.28 28.69 9.17
CA LYS A 178 -15.49 29.48 9.50
C LYS A 178 -15.95 29.18 10.92
N ILE A 179 -15.80 30.17 11.80
CA ILE A 179 -16.45 30.23 13.10
C ILE A 179 -17.96 30.28 12.86
N PHE A 180 -18.65 29.14 12.97
CA PHE A 180 -20.10 29.13 13.11
C PHE A 180 -20.43 29.30 14.60
N LYS A 181 -20.69 30.55 15.01
CA LYS A 181 -21.40 30.80 16.27
C LYS A 181 -22.85 30.35 16.09
N PHE A 182 -23.24 29.28 16.80
CA PHE A 182 -24.64 28.89 16.90
C PHE A 182 -25.36 29.91 17.79
N ASN A 183 -26.15 30.79 17.19
CA ASN A 183 -27.06 31.68 17.91
C ASN A 183 -28.46 31.05 17.95
N LYS A 184 -29.01 30.86 19.16
CA LYS A 184 -30.22 30.07 19.47
C LYS A 184 -31.54 30.78 19.10
N LYS A 185 -31.53 31.74 18.17
CA LYS A 185 -32.74 32.46 17.75
C LYS A 185 -32.83 32.51 16.23
N ASN A 186 -33.81 31.78 15.72
CA ASN A 186 -34.27 31.75 14.33
C ASN A 186 -34.33 33.16 13.73
N LYS A 187 -33.41 33.46 12.83
CA LYS A 187 -33.67 34.36 11.69
C LYS A 187 -32.66 34.07 10.58
N LEU A 188 -33.15 33.47 9.50
CA LEU A 188 -32.39 33.34 8.25
C LEU A 188 -32.16 34.73 7.68
N VAL A 189 -30.91 35.19 7.67
CA VAL A 189 -30.50 36.34 6.87
C VAL A 189 -29.65 35.80 5.72
N ASN A 190 -30.15 35.97 4.50
CA ASN A 190 -29.42 35.68 3.27
C ASN A 190 -28.24 36.64 3.13
N LEU A 191 -27.01 36.14 3.27
CA LEU A 191 -25.81 36.84 2.84
C LEU A 191 -25.46 36.37 1.42
N HIS A 192 -25.72 37.25 0.45
CA HIS A 192 -25.22 37.13 -0.91
C HIS A 192 -23.69 37.28 -0.88
N ILE A 193 -22.96 36.20 -1.15
CA ILE A 193 -21.55 36.27 -1.52
C ILE A 193 -21.43 35.67 -2.92
N ASN A 194 -21.12 36.55 -3.85
CA ASN A 194 -20.91 36.28 -5.25
C ASN A 194 -19.43 35.90 -5.44
N HIS A 195 -19.12 34.61 -5.60
CA HIS A 195 -17.92 34.17 -6.31
C HIS A 195 -17.95 32.68 -6.67
N ASN A 196 -17.72 32.41 -7.96
CA ASN A 196 -17.23 31.17 -8.56
C ASN A 196 -18.22 29.99 -8.73
N GLN A 197 -18.70 29.80 -9.97
CA GLN A 197 -19.76 28.86 -10.36
C GLN A 197 -19.35 27.37 -10.36
N ASN A 198 -18.07 27.00 -10.23
CA ASN A 198 -17.65 25.59 -10.27
C ASN A 198 -17.56 24.86 -8.90
N ARG A 199 -17.77 25.54 -7.77
CA ARG A 199 -17.85 24.87 -6.45
C ARG A 199 -19.27 24.58 -5.96
N LYS A 200 -20.28 25.17 -6.60
CA LYS A 200 -21.69 25.04 -6.16
C LYS A 200 -22.26 23.63 -6.39
N GLN A 201 -21.83 22.93 -7.45
CA GLN A 201 -22.31 21.56 -7.73
C GLN A 201 -21.84 20.54 -6.68
N ILE A 202 -20.60 20.70 -6.17
CA ILE A 202 -20.01 19.75 -5.22
C ILE A 202 -20.65 19.91 -3.83
N THR A 203 -20.93 21.14 -3.39
CA THR A 203 -21.54 21.38 -2.08
C THR A 203 -23.01 20.97 -2.03
N LEU A 204 -23.76 21.12 -3.14
CA LEU A 204 -25.15 20.66 -3.23
C LEU A 204 -25.26 19.13 -3.14
N ASN A 205 -24.37 18.39 -3.81
CA ASN A 205 -24.36 16.92 -3.74
C ASN A 205 -24.01 16.40 -2.33
N MET A 206 -23.07 17.06 -1.64
CA MET A 206 -22.72 16.70 -0.25
C MET A 206 -23.88 16.95 0.73
N ILE A 207 -24.61 18.06 0.59
CA ILE A 207 -25.76 18.35 1.45
C ILE A 207 -26.89 17.33 1.23
N TYR A 208 -27.13 16.92 -0.03
CA TYR A 208 -28.15 15.93 -0.36
C TYR A 208 -27.86 14.55 0.25
N LEU A 209 -26.59 14.12 0.25
CA LEU A 209 -26.19 12.85 0.87
C LEU A 209 -26.38 12.87 2.40
N ILE A 210 -26.02 13.97 3.06
CA ILE A 210 -26.20 14.11 4.52
C ILE A 210 -27.69 14.11 4.89
N GLN A 211 -28.55 14.74 4.09
CA GLN A 211 -30.00 14.74 4.34
C GLN A 211 -30.64 13.35 4.14
N LEU A 212 -30.13 12.55 3.19
CA LEU A 212 -30.59 11.19 2.96
C LEU A 212 -30.27 10.25 4.14
N ASP A 213 -29.07 10.37 4.71
CA ASP A 213 -28.68 9.56 5.86
C ASP A 213 -29.44 9.92 7.13
N LEU A 214 -29.73 11.21 7.36
CA LEU A 214 -30.56 11.66 8.48
C LEU A 214 -32.01 11.14 8.37
N LYS A 215 -32.58 11.11 7.16
CA LYS A 215 -33.93 10.54 6.94
C LYS A 215 -33.95 9.02 7.17
N LYS A 216 -32.91 8.29 6.76
CA LYS A 216 -32.80 6.85 7.04
C LYS A 216 -32.68 6.55 8.54
N MET A 217 -31.91 7.35 9.27
CA MET A 217 -31.76 7.24 10.73
C MET A 217 -33.09 7.49 11.47
N LEU A 218 -33.83 8.53 11.09
CA LEU A 218 -35.14 8.83 11.68
C LEU A 218 -36.18 7.72 11.40
N LYS A 219 -36.14 7.11 10.21
CA LYS A 219 -37.04 6.00 9.87
C LYS A 219 -36.74 4.73 10.66
N TYR A 220 -35.48 4.51 11.03
CA TYR A 220 -35.08 3.40 11.89
C TYR A 220 -35.59 3.55 13.33
N GLN A 221 -35.57 4.77 13.88
CA GLN A 221 -36.03 5.02 15.25
C GLN A 221 -37.54 4.81 15.43
N LEU A 222 -38.35 5.09 14.39
CA LEU A 222 -39.80 4.89 14.41
C LEU A 222 -40.24 3.41 14.30
N HIS A 223 -39.35 2.50 13.90
CA HIS A 223 -39.65 1.06 13.80
C HIS A 223 -39.27 0.27 15.07
N LEU A 224 -38.59 0.92 16.02
CA LEU A 224 -38.11 0.32 17.28
C LEU A 224 -38.98 0.71 18.49
N SER A 225 -40.03 1.50 18.28
CA SER A 225 -41.05 1.91 19.25
C SER A 225 -42.40 1.34 18.87
#